data_AF-A0A842HWE3-F1
#
_entry.id   AF-A0A842HWE3-F1
#
_cell.length_a   1.000
_cell.length_b   1.000
_cell.length_c   1.000
_cell.angle_alpha   90.00
_cell.angle_beta   90.00
_cell.angle_gamma   90.00
#
_symmetry.space_group_name_H-M   'P 1'
#
loop_
_entity.id
_entity.type
_entity.pdbx_description
1 polymer ?
#
loop_
_entity_poly.entity_id
_entity_poly.type
_entity_poly.pdbx_seq_one_letter_code
_entity_poly.pdbx_strand_id
1 'polypeptide(L)' 'MDHETINRNLIIILPKQPALDWIISVDPQPIQGLTLEELRQEQEVYLLAGGTVNTPEQA' A
#
# COMPACT_ATOMS: atom_id res chain seq x y z
N MET A 1 -32.06 11.11 -7.66
CA MET A 1 -31.51 9.81 -7.23
C MET A 1 -30.05 9.85 -7.61
N ASP A 2 -29.19 10.04 -6.63
CA ASP A 2 -27.74 10.02 -6.85
C ASP A 2 -27.35 8.59 -7.19
N HIS A 3 -26.71 8.40 -8.35
CA HIS A 3 -26.16 7.11 -8.73
C HIS A 3 -25.01 6.77 -7.76
N GLU A 4 -25.17 5.75 -6.93
CA GLU A 4 -24.07 5.22 -6.12
C GLU A 4 -22.95 4.78 -7.07
N THR A 5 -21.84 5.51 -7.04
CA THR A 5 -20.65 5.16 -7.83
C THR A 5 -19.94 4.03 -7.11
N ILE A 6 -20.15 2.80 -7.58
CA ILE A 6 -19.41 1.64 -7.07
C ILE A 6 -17.97 1.74 -7.56
N ASN A 7 -17.03 1.84 -6.62
CA ASN A 7 -15.60 1.77 -6.91
C ASN A 7 -15.25 0.34 -7.33
N ARG A 8 -15.04 0.13 -8.63
CA ARG A 8 -14.74 -1.21 -9.21
C ARG A 8 -13.26 -1.56 -9.22
N ASN A 9 -12.40 -0.63 -8.79
CA ASN A 9 -10.95 -0.78 -8.86
C ASN A 9 -10.38 -0.94 -7.45
N LEU A 10 -9.65 -2.04 -7.26
CA LEU A 10 -8.98 -2.41 -6.03
C LEU A 10 -7.47 -2.44 -6.29
N ILE A 11 -6.68 -1.73 -5.48
CA ILE A 11 -5.23 -1.89 -5.46
C ILE A 11 -4.83 -2.55 -4.15
N ILE A 12 -4.06 -3.62 -4.27
CA ILE A 12 -3.45 -4.33 -3.16
C ILE A 12 -1.94 -4.16 -3.31
N ILE A 13 -1.28 -3.61 -2.30
CA ILE A 13 0.18 -3.53 -2.25
C ILE A 13 0.67 -4.79 -1.55
N LEU A 14 1.49 -5.60 -2.22
CA LEU A 14 2.08 -6.80 -1.62
C LEU A 14 3.59 -6.60 -1.43
N PRO A 15 4.05 -6.44 -0.19
CA PRO A 15 5.48 -6.37 0.10
C PRO A 15 6.22 -7.61 -0.41
N LYS A 16 7.36 -7.35 -1.06
CA LYS A 16 8.34 -8.36 -1.47
C LYS A 16 9.62 -8.20 -0.64
N GLN A 17 10.52 -9.17 -0.75
CA GLN A 17 11.78 -9.17 -0.02
C GLN A 17 12.54 -7.83 -0.09
N PRO A 18 12.65 -7.14 -1.25
CA PRO A 18 13.35 -5.86 -1.30
C PRO A 18 12.75 -4.76 -0.42
N ALA A 19 11.44 -4.79 -0.16
CA ALA A 19 10.81 -3.83 0.73
C ALA A 19 11.21 -4.10 2.19
N LEU A 20 11.23 -5.38 2.60
CA LEU A 20 11.72 -5.79 3.92
C LEU A 20 13.20 -5.43 4.10
N ASP A 21 14.03 -5.73 3.10
CA ASP A 21 15.46 -5.43 3.11
C ASP A 21 15.71 -3.91 3.25
N TRP A 22 14.93 -3.10 2.52
CA TRP A 22 14.99 -1.65 2.63
C TRP A 22 14.62 -1.17 4.04
N ILE A 23 13.50 -1.63 4.61
CA ILE A 23 13.06 -1.27 5.96
C ILE A 23 14.15 -1.58 6.98
N ILE A 24 14.69 -2.80 6.95
CA ILE A 24 15.76 -3.23 7.86
C ILE A 24 17.01 -2.33 7.70
N SER A 25 17.31 -1.89 6.48
CA SER A 25 18.51 -1.08 6.20
C SER A 25 18.40 0.38 6.66
N VAL A 26 17.20 0.96 6.64
CA VAL A 26 16.98 2.40 6.91
C VAL A 26 16.45 2.68 8.30
N ASP A 27 15.80 1.70 8.95
CA ASP A 27 15.25 1.86 10.28
C ASP A 27 16.39 1.91 11.33
N PRO A 28 16.53 3.00 12.09
CA PRO A 28 17.53 3.07 13.16
C PRO A 28 17.23 2.12 14.33
N GLN A 29 16.01 1.58 14.44
CA GLN A 29 15.57 0.65 15.49
C GLN A 29 14.72 -0.48 14.88
N PRO A 30 15.31 -1.35 14.03
CA PRO A 30 14.55 -2.35 13.30
C PRO A 30 13.91 -3.36 14.24
N ILE A 31 12.66 -3.73 13.95
CA ILE A 31 11.95 -4.79 14.65
C ILE A 31 12.73 -6.10 14.46
N GLN A 32 13.32 -6.61 15.54
CA GLN A 32 14.10 -7.84 15.48
C GLN A 32 13.22 -9.04 15.11
N GLY A 33 13.64 -9.78 14.10
CA GLY A 33 12.93 -10.97 13.64
C GLY A 33 11.74 -10.69 12.72
N LEU A 34 11.49 -9.44 12.31
CA LEU A 34 10.46 -9.12 11.33
C LEU A 34 10.66 -9.95 10.06
N THR A 35 9.65 -10.77 9.74
CA THR A 35 9.62 -11.60 8.56
C THR A 35 8.82 -10.95 7.44
N LEU A 36 9.05 -11.41 6.21
CA LEU A 36 8.28 -10.94 5.06
C LEU A 36 6.79 -11.33 5.18
N GLU A 37 6.50 -12.43 5.86
CA GLU A 37 5.12 -12.87 6.07
C GLU A 37 4.38 -11.96 7.05
N GLU A 38 5.03 -11.57 8.15
CA GLU A 38 4.48 -10.59 9.10
C GLU A 38 4.26 -9.24 8.43
N LEU A 39 5.22 -8.77 7.62
CA LEU A 39 5.08 -7.53 6.86
C LEU A 39 3.89 -7.55 5.88
N ARG A 40 3.48 -8.72 5.40
CA ARG A 40 2.32 -8.89 4.52
C ARG A 40 0.99 -8.97 5.26
N GLN A 41 0.98 -9.16 6.58
CA GLN A 41 -0.26 -9.12 7.34
C GLN A 41 -0.79 -7.67 7.48
N GLU A 42 0.11 -6.68 7.42
CA GLU A 42 -0.20 -5.24 7.45
C GLU A 42 -0.59 -4.69 6.06
N GLN A 43 -1.21 -5.51 5.20
CA GLN A 43 -1.56 -5.10 3.85
C GLN A 43 -2.64 -4.03 3.83
N GLU A 44 -2.33 -2.88 3.22
CA GLU A 44 -3.29 -1.84 2.96
C GLU A 44 -4.03 -2.08 1.63
N VAL A 45 -5.34 -1.87 1.69
CA VAL A 45 -6.26 -2.01 0.57
C VAL A 45 -6.81 -0.63 0.22
N TYR A 46 -6.57 -0.19 -1.01
CA TYR A 46 -7.00 1.11 -1.48
C TYR A 46 -8.16 0.97 -2.46
N LEU A 47 -9.28 1.62 -2.13
CA LEU A 47 -10.42 1.78 -3.03
C LEU A 47 -10.24 3.07 -3.83
N LEU A 48 -10.15 2.95 -5.16
CA LEU A 48 -10.06 4.12 -6.01
C LEU A 48 -11.47 4.64 -6.33
N ALA A 49 -11.72 5.91 -6.00
CA ALA A 49 -12.92 6.62 -6.42
C ALA A 49 -13.03 6.60 -7.96
N GLY A 50 -14.21 6.37 -8.50
CA GLY A 50 -14.50 6.57 -9.91
C GLY A 50 -14.44 8.05 -10.28
N GLY A 51 -13.26 8.58 -10.58
CA GLY A 51 -13.04 9.97 -10.97
C GLY A 51 -11.58 10.40 -10.76
N THR A 52 -11.02 11.08 -11.76
CA THR A 52 -9.66 11.66 -11.84
C THR A 52 -8.70 11.37 -10.68
N VAL A 53 -7.73 10.50 -10.93
CA VAL A 53 -6.55 10.31 -10.08
C VAL A 53 -5.67 11.55 -10.23
N ASN A 54 -5.42 12.28 -9.14
CA ASN A 54 -4.40 13.33 -9.15
C ASN A 54 -3.03 12.68 -9.29
N THR A 55 -2.33 12.94 -10.38
CA THR A 55 -0.95 12.50 -10.54
C THR A 55 -0.01 13.43 -9.77
N PRO A 56 1.21 13.00 -9.42
CA PRO A 56 2.18 13.85 -8.71
C PRO A 56 2.49 15.15 -9.44
N GLU A 57 2.30 15.20 -10.77
CA GLU A 57 2.47 16.41 -11.57
C GLU A 57 1.36 17.45 -11.37
N GLN A 58 0.28 17.12 -10.65
CA GLN A 58 -0.90 17.96 -10.44
C GLN A 58 -1.00 18.57 -9.02
N ALA A 59 0.02 18.36 -8.17
CA ALA A 59 0.08 18.86 -6.79
C ALA A 59 0.86 20.18 -6.66
#